data_AF-A0A543AAM6-F1
#
_entry.id   AF-A0A543AAM6-F1
#
_cell.length_a   1.000
_cell.length_b   1.000
_cell.length_c   1.000
_cell.angle_alpha   90.00
_cell.angle_beta   90.00
_cell.angle_gamma   90.00
#
_symmetry.space_group_name_H-M   'P 1'
#
loop_
_entity.id
_entity.type
_entity.pdbx_description
1 polymer ?
#
loop_
_entity_poly.entity_id
_entity_poly.type
_entity_poly.pdbx_seq_one_letter_code
_entity_poly.pdbx_strand_id
1 'polypeptide(L)'
;MSWTRHHKRGEILRDVVVAVDERRDGLLPMDLPGVAETFAGELDLLAALHLRWHTRLSGRIETELATQPMNLEDAVVDAWHGAADDLPGIRAVLDRYHALPVDETMAASLARAQAKEHQVLAVMSGKGSFADPQCVALGSMIELRARAEYVPAPEIVERRRFGGLVDRFRSALAVA
;
A
#
# COMPACT_ATOMS: atom_id res chain seq x y z
N MET A 1 -20.51 1.15 -30.46
CA MET A 1 -19.21 0.59 -30.00
C MET A 1 -18.82 1.21 -28.67
N SER A 2 -19.23 0.61 -27.54
CA SER A 2 -18.97 1.13 -26.18
C SER A 2 -18.44 0.05 -25.21
N TRP A 3 -17.69 -0.92 -25.73
CA TRP A 3 -17.10 -2.03 -24.96
C TRP A 3 -15.66 -1.75 -24.48
N THR A 4 -15.03 -0.66 -24.93
CA THR A 4 -13.62 -0.32 -24.61
C THR A 4 -13.43 0.61 -23.40
N ARG A 5 -14.48 1.20 -22.83
CA ARG A 5 -14.38 2.16 -21.70
C ARG A 5 -14.24 1.51 -20.31
N HIS A 6 -14.14 0.19 -20.24
CA HIS A 6 -14.02 -0.56 -18.99
C HIS A 6 -12.86 -1.56 -19.05
N HIS A 7 -11.66 -1.13 -19.41
CA HIS A 7 -10.50 -1.68 -18.69
C HIS A 7 -10.76 -1.30 -17.23
N LYS A 8 -11.16 -2.28 -16.43
CA LYS A 8 -11.84 -2.02 -15.16
C LYS A 8 -10.87 -1.19 -14.32
N ARG A 9 -11.31 -0.11 -13.67
CA ARG A 9 -10.45 0.73 -12.80
C ARG A 9 -9.52 -0.10 -11.88
N GLY A 10 -9.99 -1.28 -11.44
CA GLY A 10 -9.19 -2.24 -10.69
C GLY A 10 -8.09 -2.98 -11.47
N GLU A 11 -8.22 -3.23 -12.78
CA GLU A 11 -7.14 -3.72 -13.65
C GLU A 11 -6.02 -2.70 -13.74
N ILE A 12 -6.33 -1.46 -14.11
CA ILE A 12 -5.33 -0.38 -14.18
C ILE A 12 -4.68 -0.15 -12.81
N LEU A 13 -5.45 -0.18 -11.72
CA LEU A 13 -4.89 -0.06 -10.37
C LEU A 13 -3.96 -1.24 -10.01
N ARG A 14 -4.19 -2.45 -10.55
CA ARG A 14 -3.26 -3.57 -10.35
C ARG A 14 -1.95 -3.33 -11.09
N ASP A 15 -2.03 -2.88 -12.34
CA ASP A 15 -0.86 -2.59 -13.17
C ASP A 15 -0.03 -1.43 -12.57
N VAL A 16 -0.70 -0.39 -12.07
CA VAL A 16 -0.07 0.69 -11.30
C VAL A 16 0.70 0.13 -10.11
N VAL A 17 0.10 -0.79 -9.34
CA VAL A 17 0.77 -1.33 -8.15
C VAL A 17 1.98 -2.17 -8.50
N VAL A 18 1.88 -3.01 -9.54
CA VAL A 18 3.05 -3.73 -10.07
C VAL A 18 4.15 -2.74 -10.45
N ALA A 19 3.80 -1.68 -11.18
CA ALA A 19 4.78 -0.71 -11.63
C ALA A 19 5.46 0.08 -10.49
N VAL A 20 4.71 0.52 -9.46
CA VAL A 20 5.35 1.23 -8.33
C VAL A 20 6.21 0.30 -7.48
N ASP A 21 5.82 -0.98 -7.35
CA ASP A 21 6.61 -1.97 -6.63
C ASP A 21 7.89 -2.37 -7.38
N GLU A 22 7.86 -2.36 -8.72
CA GLU A 22 9.03 -2.55 -9.58
C GLU A 22 9.97 -1.34 -9.59
N ARG A 23 9.43 -0.12 -9.71
CA ARG A 23 10.22 1.12 -9.82
C ARG A 23 10.84 1.55 -8.49
N ARG A 24 10.06 1.48 -7.41
CA ARG A 24 10.41 1.96 -6.05
C ARG A 24 11.09 3.34 -6.02
N ASP A 25 10.75 4.21 -6.97
CA ASP A 25 11.31 5.56 -7.11
C ASP A 25 10.47 6.64 -6.40
N GLY A 26 9.31 6.24 -5.85
CA GLY A 26 8.37 7.12 -5.15
C GLY A 26 7.55 8.01 -6.08
N LEU A 27 7.55 7.76 -7.39
CA LEU A 27 6.79 8.55 -8.36
C LEU A 27 5.48 7.87 -8.74
N LEU A 28 4.42 8.67 -8.98
CA LEU A 28 3.19 8.14 -9.56
C LEU A 28 3.46 7.75 -11.02
N PRO A 29 3.08 6.53 -11.45
CA PRO A 29 3.37 6.04 -12.79
C PRO A 29 2.30 6.54 -13.78
N MET A 30 2.21 7.87 -13.92
CA MET A 30 1.25 8.55 -14.78
C MET A 30 1.47 8.27 -16.28
N ASP A 31 2.63 7.73 -16.63
CA ASP A 31 3.02 7.30 -17.97
C ASP A 31 2.42 5.95 -18.38
N LEU A 32 1.82 5.19 -17.46
CA LEU A 32 1.25 3.88 -17.79
C LEU A 32 -0.01 4.01 -18.67
N PRO A 33 -0.16 3.13 -19.68
CA PRO A 33 -1.36 3.08 -20.51
C PRO A 33 -2.64 2.92 -19.67
N GLY A 34 -3.66 3.74 -19.94
CA GLY A 34 -4.95 3.66 -19.26
C GLY A 34 -5.05 4.45 -17.96
N VAL A 35 -3.94 4.97 -17.39
CA VAL A 35 -3.98 5.74 -16.14
C VAL A 35 -4.70 7.08 -16.35
N ALA A 36 -4.30 7.86 -17.36
CA ALA A 36 -4.88 9.17 -17.64
C ALA A 36 -6.37 9.10 -18.04
N GLU A 37 -6.82 7.98 -18.61
CA GLU A 37 -8.22 7.74 -18.96
C GLU A 37 -9.07 7.25 -17.79
N THR A 38 -8.44 6.63 -16.78
CA THR A 38 -9.12 5.98 -15.64
C THR A 38 -9.18 6.85 -14.39
N PHE A 39 -8.15 7.69 -14.17
CA PHE A 39 -8.03 8.54 -13.01
C PHE A 39 -8.08 10.01 -13.43
N ALA A 40 -8.79 10.83 -12.66
CA ALA A 40 -8.98 12.25 -12.99
C ALA A 40 -7.68 13.08 -12.88
N GLY A 41 -6.62 12.51 -12.30
CA GLY A 41 -5.31 13.13 -12.14
C GLY A 41 -4.51 12.44 -11.03
N GLU A 42 -3.34 13.01 -10.70
CA GLU A 42 -2.44 12.47 -9.67
C GLU A 42 -3.14 12.30 -8.31
N LEU A 43 -3.96 13.28 -7.91
CA LEU A 43 -4.67 13.21 -6.62
C LEU A 43 -5.68 12.06 -6.56
N ASP A 44 -6.37 11.74 -7.65
CA ASP A 44 -7.32 10.61 -7.70
C ASP A 44 -6.57 9.26 -7.66
N LEU A 45 -5.44 9.15 -8.37
CA LEU A 45 -4.59 7.96 -8.31
C LEU A 45 -4.00 7.77 -6.91
N LEU A 46 -3.48 8.85 -6.31
CA LEU A 46 -2.89 8.84 -4.98
C LEU A 46 -3.92 8.47 -3.90
N ALA A 47 -5.17 8.94 -4.03
CA ALA A 47 -6.26 8.52 -3.15
C ALA A 47 -6.55 7.01 -3.26
N ALA A 48 -6.48 6.43 -4.46
CA ALA A 48 -6.64 4.98 -4.65
C ALA A 48 -5.48 4.18 -4.04
N LEU A 49 -4.25 4.68 -4.14
CA LEU A 49 -3.08 4.07 -3.50
C LEU A 49 -3.14 4.15 -1.97
N HIS A 50 -3.57 5.29 -1.42
CA HIS A 50 -3.85 5.45 0.01
C HIS A 50 -4.89 4.47 0.51
N LEU A 51 -6.00 4.30 -0.22
CA LEU A 51 -7.03 3.33 0.15
C LEU A 51 -6.48 1.90 0.20
N ARG A 52 -5.62 1.53 -0.77
CA ARG A 52 -5.00 0.21 -0.81
C ARG A 52 -4.02 -0.01 0.35
N TRP A 53 -3.19 1.00 0.65
CA TRP A 53 -2.33 1.00 1.82
C TRP A 53 -3.14 0.83 3.11
N HIS A 54 -4.16 1.68 3.31
CA HIS A 54 -4.99 1.64 4.50
C HIS A 54 -5.71 0.30 4.68
N THR A 55 -6.27 -0.25 3.60
CA THR A 55 -6.93 -1.57 3.63
C THR A 55 -5.94 -2.67 4.03
N ARG A 56 -4.72 -2.63 3.50
CA ARG A 56 -3.69 -3.61 3.84
C ARG A 56 -3.26 -3.48 5.30
N LEU A 57 -2.98 -2.26 5.75
CA LEU A 57 -2.57 -1.96 7.12
C LEU A 57 -3.63 -2.42 8.13
N SER A 58 -4.90 -2.08 7.91
CA SER A 58 -6.00 -2.50 8.79
C SER A 58 -6.10 -4.03 8.88
N GLY A 59 -5.99 -4.75 7.75
CA GLY A 59 -6.01 -6.21 7.76
C GLY A 59 -4.80 -6.83 8.48
N ARG A 60 -3.61 -6.21 8.37
CA ARG A 60 -2.41 -6.62 9.13
C ARG A 60 -2.62 -6.40 10.63
N ILE A 61 -3.11 -5.23 11.03
CA ILE A 61 -3.41 -4.92 12.44
C ILE A 61 -4.42 -5.91 13.02
N GLU A 62 -5.51 -6.18 12.30
CA GLU A 62 -6.51 -7.17 12.72
C GLU A 62 -5.90 -8.56 12.91
N THR A 63 -5.00 -8.97 12.01
CA THR A 63 -4.31 -10.26 12.08
C THR A 63 -3.38 -10.34 13.30
N GLU A 64 -2.55 -9.32 13.53
CA GLU A 64 -1.64 -9.29 14.68
C GLU A 64 -2.41 -9.26 16.01
N LEU A 65 -3.48 -8.46 16.10
CA LEU A 65 -4.28 -8.35 17.32
C LEU A 65 -5.11 -9.61 17.61
N ALA A 66 -5.48 -10.40 16.59
CA ALA A 66 -6.18 -11.67 16.78
C ALA A 66 -5.34 -12.68 17.57
N THR A 67 -4.02 -12.52 17.62
CA THR A 67 -3.10 -13.35 18.43
C THR A 67 -3.15 -13.02 19.93
N GLN A 68 -3.93 -12.00 20.33
CA GLN A 68 -4.03 -11.48 21.70
C GLN A 68 -2.65 -11.12 22.28
N PRO A 69 -1.90 -10.22 21.61
CA PRO A 69 -0.56 -9.86 22.04
C PRO A 69 -0.61 -9.09 23.38
N MET A 70 0.41 -9.31 24.21
CA MET A 70 0.53 -8.60 25.50
C MET A 70 0.84 -7.12 25.33
N ASN A 71 1.52 -6.75 24.23
CA ASN A 71 1.78 -5.36 23.87
C ASN A 71 1.10 -5.03 22.54
N LEU A 72 0.00 -4.27 22.62
CA LEU A 72 -0.79 -3.86 21.46
C LEU A 72 -0.02 -2.88 20.55
N GLU A 73 0.84 -2.04 21.13
CA GLU A 73 1.62 -1.07 20.35
C GLU A 73 2.67 -1.78 19.49
N ASP A 74 3.37 -2.76 20.07
CA ASP A 74 4.34 -3.57 19.32
C ASP A 74 3.64 -4.33 18.18
N ALA A 75 2.47 -4.92 18.45
CA ALA A 75 1.69 -5.61 17.41
C ALA A 75 1.24 -4.67 16.27
N VAL A 76 0.90 -3.41 16.59
CA VAL A 76 0.57 -2.40 15.57
C VAL A 76 1.81 -1.96 14.78
N VAL A 77 2.97 -1.85 15.44
CA VAL A 77 4.25 -1.58 14.77
C VAL A 77 4.62 -2.73 13.82
N ASP A 78 4.52 -3.98 14.27
CA ASP A 78 4.78 -5.18 13.46
C ASP A 78 3.82 -5.24 12.26
N ALA A 79 2.53 -4.93 12.48
CA ALA A 79 1.55 -4.83 11.40
C ALA A 79 1.90 -3.74 10.37
N TRP A 80 2.43 -2.60 10.83
CA TRP A 80 2.89 -1.52 9.96
C TRP A 80 4.09 -1.96 9.13
N HIS A 81 5.08 -2.63 9.73
CA HIS A 81 6.22 -3.21 9.00
C HIS A 81 5.75 -4.22 7.96
N GLY A 82 4.87 -5.16 8.33
CA GLY A 82 4.31 -6.15 7.41
C GLY A 82 3.51 -5.52 6.26
N ALA A 83 2.80 -4.41 6.51
CA ALA A 83 2.14 -3.66 5.44
C ALA A 83 3.14 -2.96 4.51
N ALA A 84 4.24 -2.43 5.05
CA ALA A 84 5.33 -1.81 4.29
C ALA A 84 6.08 -2.84 3.43
N ASP A 85 6.27 -4.06 3.93
CA ASP A 85 6.83 -5.18 3.17
C ASP A 85 5.87 -5.68 2.07
N ASP A 86 4.55 -5.65 2.33
CA ASP A 86 3.54 -6.07 1.36
C ASP A 86 3.35 -5.09 0.20
N LEU A 87 3.60 -3.79 0.43
CA LEU A 87 3.32 -2.71 -0.51
C LEU A 87 4.46 -1.65 -0.53
N PRO A 88 5.72 -2.04 -0.77
CA PRO A 88 6.87 -1.16 -0.61
C PRO A 88 6.86 0.00 -1.61
N GLY A 89 6.41 -0.24 -2.85
CA GLY A 89 6.30 0.79 -3.87
C GLY A 89 5.22 1.82 -3.53
N ILE A 90 4.07 1.35 -3.04
CA ILE A 90 3.00 2.25 -2.56
C ILE A 90 3.51 3.10 -1.40
N ARG A 91 4.14 2.49 -0.39
CA ARG A 91 4.68 3.23 0.77
C ARG A 91 5.65 4.33 0.34
N ALA A 92 6.55 4.02 -0.62
CA ALA A 92 7.49 4.99 -1.17
C ALA A 92 6.80 6.17 -1.88
N VAL A 93 5.75 5.89 -2.67
CA VAL A 93 4.95 6.93 -3.32
C VAL A 93 4.26 7.81 -2.29
N LEU A 94 3.59 7.21 -1.30
CA LEU A 94 2.91 7.98 -0.25
C LEU A 94 3.90 8.87 0.51
N ASP A 95 5.08 8.35 0.87
CA ASP A 95 6.13 9.11 1.56
C ASP A 95 6.62 10.30 0.75
N ARG A 96 6.87 10.08 -0.55
CA ARG A 96 7.35 11.13 -1.45
C ARG A 96 6.34 12.28 -1.58
N TYR A 97 5.06 11.95 -1.72
CA TYR A 97 4.01 12.94 -1.91
C TYR A 97 3.57 13.60 -0.60
N HIS A 98 3.72 12.94 0.55
CA HIS A 98 3.61 13.58 1.85
C HIS A 98 4.71 14.61 2.09
N ALA A 99 5.96 14.28 1.74
CA ALA A 99 7.09 15.19 1.93
C ALA A 99 7.09 16.37 0.96
N LEU A 100 6.60 16.15 -0.26
CA LEU A 100 6.70 17.08 -1.38
C LEU A 100 5.41 17.04 -2.22
N PRO A 101 4.28 17.53 -1.67
CA PRO A 101 3.03 17.61 -2.41
C PRO A 101 3.17 18.59 -3.58
N VAL A 102 2.45 18.33 -4.67
CA VAL A 102 2.55 19.15 -5.90
C VAL A 102 1.81 20.49 -5.76
N ASP A 103 0.78 20.54 -4.91
CA ASP A 103 -0.01 21.72 -4.62
C ASP A 103 -0.67 21.65 -3.22
N GLU A 104 -1.28 22.75 -2.80
CA GLU A 104 -1.95 22.90 -1.51
C GLU A 104 -3.17 21.98 -1.36
N THR A 105 -3.88 21.69 -2.45
CA THR A 105 -5.08 20.84 -2.42
C THR A 105 -4.71 19.40 -2.11
N MET A 106 -3.62 18.93 -2.72
CA MET A 106 -3.02 17.64 -2.45
C MET A 106 -2.47 17.60 -1.03
N ALA A 107 -1.70 18.62 -0.61
CA ALA A 107 -1.17 18.71 0.75
C ALA A 107 -2.28 18.56 1.82
N ALA A 108 -3.37 19.33 1.68
CA ALA A 108 -4.51 19.27 2.59
C ALA A 108 -5.26 17.92 2.56
N SER A 109 -5.30 17.26 1.41
CA SER A 109 -5.94 15.94 1.27
C SER A 109 -5.10 14.83 1.90
N LEU A 110 -3.78 14.88 1.69
CA LEU A 110 -2.81 13.97 2.30
C LEU A 110 -2.77 14.13 3.81
N ALA A 111 -2.71 15.36 4.33
CA ALA A 111 -2.73 15.61 5.77
C ALA A 111 -3.98 15.01 6.45
N ARG A 112 -5.15 15.11 5.82
CA ARG A 112 -6.39 14.49 6.32
C ARG A 112 -6.33 12.96 6.32
N ALA A 113 -5.81 12.36 5.25
CA ALA A 113 -5.63 10.92 5.16
C ALA A 113 -4.67 10.40 6.24
N GLN A 114 -3.54 11.08 6.43
CA GLN A 114 -2.53 10.71 7.42
C GLN A 114 -3.05 10.88 8.85
N ALA A 115 -3.78 11.97 9.15
CA ALA A 115 -4.40 12.14 10.45
C ALA A 115 -5.39 11.00 10.78
N LYS A 116 -6.11 10.49 9.77
CA LYS A 116 -7.01 9.35 9.97
C LYS A 116 -6.25 8.05 10.21
N GLU A 117 -5.16 7.81 9.49
CA GLU A 117 -4.26 6.68 9.74
C GLU A 117 -3.68 6.73 11.15
N HIS A 118 -3.13 7.87 11.57
CA HIS A 118 -2.62 8.07 12.94
C HIS A 118 -3.67 7.77 13.99
N GLN A 119 -4.89 8.25 13.79
CA GLN A 119 -5.98 7.95 14.70
C GLN A 119 -6.23 6.44 14.82
N VAL A 120 -6.20 5.70 13.72
CA VAL A 120 -6.34 4.24 13.72
C VAL A 120 -5.16 3.59 14.46
N LEU A 121 -3.92 3.98 14.19
CA LEU A 121 -2.74 3.44 14.87
C LEU A 121 -2.83 3.60 16.40
N ALA A 122 -3.22 4.78 16.87
CA ALA A 122 -3.36 5.05 18.30
C ALA A 122 -4.47 4.23 18.96
N VAL A 123 -5.65 4.19 18.33
CA VAL A 123 -6.81 3.46 18.88
C VAL A 123 -6.52 1.96 18.92
N MET A 124 -5.97 1.40 17.85
CA MET A 124 -5.65 -0.03 17.77
C MET A 124 -4.50 -0.44 18.69
N SER A 125 -3.63 0.51 19.06
CA SER A 125 -2.60 0.32 20.09
C SER A 125 -3.13 0.50 21.53
N GLY A 126 -4.44 0.68 21.71
CA GLY A 126 -5.08 0.87 23.01
C GLY A 126 -4.80 2.22 23.67
N LYS A 127 -4.35 3.23 22.91
CA LYS A 127 -3.96 4.55 23.45
C LYS A 127 -5.09 5.57 23.54
N GLY A 128 -6.30 5.23 23.11
CA GLY A 128 -7.45 6.13 23.15
C GLY A 128 -8.64 5.61 22.34
N SER A 129 -9.53 6.52 21.94
CA SER A 129 -10.74 6.21 21.15
C SER A 129 -10.84 7.12 19.93
N PHE A 130 -11.65 6.74 18.93
CA PHE A 130 -11.84 7.54 17.71
C PHE A 130 -12.45 8.94 17.94
N ALA A 131 -12.93 9.26 19.13
CA ALA A 131 -13.41 10.61 19.47
C ALA A 131 -12.30 11.49 20.08
N ASP A 132 -11.16 10.90 20.47
CA ASP A 132 -10.09 11.60 21.16
C ASP A 132 -9.17 12.32 20.16
N PRO A 133 -9.07 13.67 20.22
CA PRO A 133 -8.18 14.44 19.36
C PRO A 133 -6.69 14.11 19.59
N GLN A 134 -6.31 13.62 20.77
CA GLN A 134 -4.92 13.26 21.08
C GLN A 134 -4.45 12.04 20.29
N CYS A 135 -5.36 11.19 19.80
CA CYS A 135 -5.02 10.01 19.03
C CYS A 135 -4.25 10.32 17.75
N VAL A 136 -4.40 11.50 17.14
CA VAL A 136 -3.59 11.89 15.98
C VAL A 136 -2.12 12.04 16.38
N ALA A 137 -1.83 12.75 17.47
CA ALA A 137 -0.46 12.93 17.94
C ALA A 137 0.17 11.62 18.43
N LEU A 138 -0.59 10.80 19.18
CA LEU A 138 -0.14 9.49 19.65
C LEU A 138 0.15 8.55 18.48
N GLY A 139 -0.71 8.52 17.47
CA GLY A 139 -0.54 7.72 16.27
C GLY A 139 0.66 8.14 15.44
N SER A 140 0.93 9.45 15.34
CA SER A 140 2.12 9.96 14.68
C SER A 140 3.41 9.48 15.36
N MET A 141 3.44 9.39 16.69
CA MET A 141 4.59 8.84 17.42
C MET A 141 4.78 7.34 17.16
N ILE A 142 3.67 6.58 17.05
CA ILE A 142 3.70 5.15 16.72
C ILE A 142 4.23 4.96 15.28
N GLU A 143 3.75 5.74 14.31
CA GLU A 143 4.28 5.69 12.94
C GLU A 143 5.78 6.06 12.91
N LEU A 144 6.20 7.10 13.64
CA LEU A 144 7.60 7.51 13.72
C LEU A 144 8.47 6.38 14.28
N ARG A 145 8.02 5.71 15.35
CA ARG A 145 8.68 4.54 15.92
C ARG A 145 8.77 3.41 14.89
N ALA A 146 7.65 3.05 14.26
CA ALA A 146 7.62 2.01 13.24
C ALA A 146 8.63 2.29 12.12
N ARG A 147 8.69 3.54 11.62
CA ARG A 147 9.68 3.96 10.61
C ARG A 147 11.12 3.86 11.10
N ALA A 148 11.40 4.25 12.34
CA ALA A 148 12.75 4.20 12.90
C ALA A 148 13.25 2.77 13.09
N GLU A 149 12.35 1.84 13.40
CA GLU A 149 12.64 0.42 13.62
C GLU A 149 12.56 -0.41 12.32
N TYR A 150 12.02 0.15 11.24
CA TYR A 150 11.78 -0.60 10.00
C TYR A 150 13.06 -0.98 9.28
N VAL A 151 13.24 -2.28 9.10
CA VAL A 151 14.24 -2.86 8.21
C VAL A 151 13.49 -3.65 7.15
N PRO A 152 13.53 -3.23 5.87
CA PRO A 152 12.80 -3.92 4.80
C PRO A 152 13.17 -5.40 4.75
N ALA A 153 12.17 -6.26 4.61
CA ALA A 153 12.41 -7.68 4.39
C ALA A 153 13.23 -7.87 3.10
N PRO A 154 14.20 -8.81 3.10
CA PRO A 154 14.94 -9.12 1.88
C PRO A 154 13.97 -9.59 0.80
N GLU A 155 14.08 -9.03 -0.39
CA GLU A 155 13.24 -9.42 -1.52
C GLU A 155 13.57 -10.87 -1.91
N ILE A 156 12.69 -11.79 -1.55
CA ILE A 156 12.77 -13.16 -2.03
C ILE A 156 12.28 -13.13 -3.47
N VAL A 157 13.22 -12.93 -4.41
CA VAL A 157 12.95 -13.15 -5.83
C VAL A 157 12.69 -14.64 -6.01
N GLU A 158 11.42 -15.05 -5.91
CA GLU A 158 11.01 -16.34 -6.44
C GLU A 158 11.35 -16.33 -7.93
N ARG A 159 12.48 -16.95 -8.28
CA ARG A 159 12.74 -17.32 -9.66
C ARG A 159 11.54 -18.13 -10.10
N ARG A 160 10.63 -17.52 -10.86
CA ARG A 160 9.59 -18.22 -11.61
C ARG A 160 10.29 -19.43 -12.22
N ARG A 161 9.93 -20.63 -11.75
CA ARG A 161 10.20 -21.86 -12.49
C ARG A 161 9.45 -21.67 -13.79
N PHE A 162 10.10 -21.09 -14.79
CA PHE A 162 9.64 -21.20 -16.15
C PHE A 162 9.47 -22.70 -16.36
N GLY A 163 8.23 -23.15 -16.54
CA GLY A 163 7.94 -24.48 -17.05
C GLY A 163 8.80 -24.61 -18.31
N GLY A 164 9.87 -25.38 -18.20
CA GLY A 164 10.90 -25.43 -19.21
C GLY A 164 10.30 -25.97 -20.51
N LEU A 165 11.07 -25.90 -21.60
CA LEU A 165 10.73 -26.53 -22.88
C LEU A 165 10.19 -27.97 -22.71
N VAL A 166 10.66 -28.68 -21.69
CA VAL A 166 10.23 -30.02 -21.28
C VAL A 166 8.75 -30.11 -20.90
N ASP A 167 8.19 -29.15 -20.15
CA ASP A 167 6.77 -29.16 -19.82
C ASP A 167 5.90 -28.88 -21.05
N ARG A 168 6.36 -28.02 -21.97
CA ARG A 168 5.69 -27.78 -23.25
C ARG A 168 5.69 -29.01 -24.16
N PHE A 169 6.75 -29.82 -24.15
CA PHE A 169 6.78 -31.07 -24.91
C PHE A 169 5.86 -32.14 -24.31
N ARG A 170 5.74 -32.24 -22.99
CA ARG A 170 4.78 -33.17 -22.37
C ARG A 170 3.33 -32.84 -22.73
N SER A 171 2.98 -31.55 -22.76
CA SER A 171 1.63 -31.13 -23.17
C SER A 171 1.32 -31.44 -24.64
N ALA A 172 2.32 -31.42 -25.52
CA ALA A 172 2.14 -31.72 -26.95
C ALA A 172 1.99 -33.22 -27.24
N LEU A 173 2.60 -34.09 -26.42
CA LEU A 173 2.53 -35.54 -26.59
C LEU A 173 1.30 -36.18 -25.92
N ALA A 174 0.63 -35.48 -25.02
CA ALA A 174 -0.60 -35.96 -24.37
C ALA A 174 -1.88 -35.77 -25.22
N VAL A 175 -1.76 -35.17 -26.41
CA VAL A 175 -2.88 -34.90 -27.35
C VAL A 175 -2.77 -35.75 -28.63
N ALA A 176 -1.83 -36.70 -28.69
CA ALA A 176 -1.68 -37.67 -29.78
C ALA A 176 -2.08 -39.07 -29.30
#